data_AF-A0AAW6XNY8-F1
#
_entry.id   AF-A0AAW6XNY8-F1
#
_cell.length_a   1.000
_cell.length_b   1.000
_cell.length_c   1.000
_cell.angle_alpha   90.00
_cell.angle_beta   90.00
_cell.angle_gamma   90.00
#
_symmetry.space_group_name_H-M   'P 1'
#
loop_
_entity.id
_entity.type
_entity.pdbx_description
1 polymer ?
#
loop_
_entity_poly.entity_id
_entity_poly.type
_entity_poly.pdbx_seq_one_letter_code
_entity_poly.pdbx_strand_id
1 'polypeptide(L)' 'LLATVYLVLVIWKTIAYVAKPLEITSQPELVGQYNITGDSYTKRTLQVYRIDTNQGQQLITTEWRE' A
#
# COMPACT_ATOMS: atom_id res chain seq x y z
N LEU A 1 -29.18 25.21 16.23
CA LEU A 1 -29.51 24.80 14.85
C LEU A 1 -28.34 25.00 13.89
N LEU A 2 -27.88 26.22 13.60
CA LEU A 2 -26.76 26.47 12.67
C LEU A 2 -25.45 25.79 13.09
N ALA A 3 -25.07 25.86 14.37
CA ALA A 3 -23.85 25.22 14.86
C ALA A 3 -23.89 23.69 14.71
N THR A 4 -25.08 23.09 14.88
CA THR A 4 -25.32 21.65 14.74
C THR A 4 -25.20 21.22 13.28
N VAL A 5 -25.77 21.99 12.35
CA VAL A 5 -25.65 21.75 10.90
C VAL A 5 -24.19 21.84 10.44
N TYR A 6 -23.46 22.83 10.96
CA TYR A 6 -22.04 23.00 10.66
C TYR A 6 -21.21 21.80 11.13
N LEU A 7 -21.45 21.32 12.36
CA LEU A 7 -20.75 20.14 12.90
C LEU A 7 -20.96 18.89 12.04
N VAL A 8 -22.20 18.65 11.61
CA VAL A 8 -22.55 17.51 10.74
C VAL A 8 -21.83 17.58 9.39
N LEU A 9 -21.74 18.77 8.78
CA LEU A 9 -21.03 18.97 7.51
C LEU A 9 -19.53 18.70 7.65
N VAL A 10 -18.92 19.12 8.75
CA VAL A 10 -17.50 18.87 9.02
C VAL A 10 -17.24 17.38 9.18
N ILE A 11 -18.06 16.69 9.98
CA ILE A 11 -17.95 15.23 10.17
C ILE A 11 -18.10 14.49 8.84
N TRP A 12 -19.11 14.85 8.03
CA TRP A 12 -19.36 14.19 6.76
C TRP A 12 -18.22 14.37 5.75
N LYS A 13 -17.64 15.57 5.67
CA LYS A 13 -16.46 15.82 4.82
C LYS A 13 -15.27 14.96 5.23
N THR A 14 -15.02 14.83 6.53
CA THR A 14 -13.93 14.00 7.04
C THR A 14 -14.15 12.52 6.71
N ILE A 15 -15.37 11.99 6.91
CA ILE A 15 -15.71 10.61 6.58
C ILE A 15 -15.57 10.36 5.07
N ALA A 16 -16.11 11.24 4.23
CA ALA A 16 -16.03 11.12 2.77
C ALA A 16 -14.59 11.20 2.24
N TYR A 17 -13.73 11.97 2.89
CA TYR A 17 -12.30 12.03 2.55
C TYR A 17 -11.57 10.72 2.87
N VAL A 18 -11.85 10.11 4.02
CA VAL A 18 -11.24 8.84 4.47
C VAL A 18 -11.79 7.63 3.70
N ALA A 19 -13.04 7.68 3.26
CA ALA A 19 -13.69 6.57 2.55
C ALA A 19 -13.26 6.40 1.09
N LYS A 20 -12.33 7.21 0.57
CA LYS A 20 -11.80 6.99 -0.79
C LYS A 20 -11.17 5.59 -0.85
N PRO A 21 -11.43 4.80 -1.90
CA PRO A 21 -10.78 3.51 -2.06
C PRO A 21 -9.28 3.71 -2.21
N LEU A 22 -8.51 2.78 -1.64
CA LEU A 22 -7.08 2.71 -1.82
C LEU A 22 -6.82 2.21 -3.25
N GLU A 23 -6.22 3.05 -4.09
CA GLU A 23 -5.92 2.71 -5.47
C GLU A 23 -4.42 2.73 -5.69
N ILE A 24 -3.95 1.78 -6.50
CA ILE A 24 -2.56 1.70 -6.94
C ILE A 24 -2.32 2.80 -7.98
N THR A 25 -1.34 3.67 -7.73
CA THR A 25 -1.04 4.82 -8.60
C THR A 25 0.30 4.69 -9.32
N SER A 26 1.16 3.76 -8.91
CA SER A 26 2.44 3.51 -9.55
C SER A 26 2.63 2.04 -9.93
N GLN A 27 3.55 1.81 -10.85
CA GLN A 27 4.02 0.45 -11.14
C GLN A 27 4.88 -0.04 -9.96
N PRO A 28 4.89 -1.35 -9.66
CA PRO A 28 5.74 -1.91 -8.61
C PRO A 28 7.22 -1.59 -8.85
N GLU A 29 7.86 -1.00 -7.85
CA GLU A 29 9.28 -0.70 -7.83
C GLU A 29 10.03 -1.78 -7.04
N LEU A 30 11.04 -2.42 -7.64
CA LEU A 30 11.89 -3.37 -6.93
C LEU A 30 12.77 -2.61 -5.91
N VAL A 31 12.51 -2.81 -4.63
CA VAL A 31 13.23 -2.14 -3.53
C VAL A 31 14.20 -3.06 -2.79
N GLY A 32 14.08 -4.38 -2.98
CA GLY A 32 14.97 -5.34 -2.35
C GLY A 32 15.01 -6.67 -3.10
N GLN A 33 16.18 -7.30 -3.08
CA GLN A 33 16.38 -8.62 -3.65
C GLN A 33 17.29 -9.44 -2.73
N TYR A 34 16.84 -10.64 -2.34
CA TYR A 34 17.55 -11.52 -1.43
C TYR A 34 17.70 -12.91 -2.05
N ASN A 35 18.94 -13.33 -2.24
CA ASN A 35 19.26 -14.67 -2.71
C ASN A 35 19.30 -15.60 -1.50
N ILE A 36 18.40 -16.59 -1.46
CA ILE A 36 18.27 -17.54 -0.36
C ILE A 36 18.64 -18.92 -0.90
N THR A 37 19.61 -19.56 -0.25
CA THR A 37 20.00 -20.95 -0.55
C THR A 37 19.48 -21.82 0.59
N GLY A 38 18.54 -22.72 0.29
CA GLY A 38 18.03 -23.68 1.26
C GLY A 38 18.92 -24.91 1.40
N ASP A 39 18.61 -25.74 2.41
CA ASP A 39 19.36 -26.96 2.76
C ASP A 39 19.49 -27.98 1.60
N SER A 40 18.59 -27.91 0.62
CA SER A 40 18.58 -28.76 -0.58
C SER A 40 19.37 -28.19 -1.76
N TYR A 41 20.22 -27.19 -1.56
CA TYR A 41 20.89 -26.39 -2.62
C TYR A 41 19.92 -25.68 -3.57
N THR A 42 18.62 -25.66 -3.24
CA THR A 42 17.63 -24.89 -4.01
C THR A 42 17.90 -23.41 -3.77
N LYS A 43 18.28 -22.71 -4.85
CA LYS A 43 18.43 -21.25 -4.85
C LYS A 43 17.10 -20.64 -5.23
N ARG A 44 16.65 -19.67 -4.44
CA ARG A 44 15.49 -18.83 -4.76
C ARG A 44 15.82 -17.39 -4.49
N THR A 45 15.22 -16.52 -5.27
CA THR A 45 15.36 -15.09 -5.10
C THR A 45 14.05 -14.54 -4.56
N LEU A 46 14.10 -13.92 -3.37
CA LEU A 46 12.98 -13.14 -2.84
C LEU A 46 13.11 -11.70 -3.33
N GLN A 47 12.16 -11.25 -4.13
CA GLN A 47 12.06 -9.87 -4.58
C GLN A 47 11.00 -9.14 -3.74
N VAL A 48 11.34 -7.93 -3.28
CA VAL A 48 10.46 -7.06 -2.51
C VAL A 48 10.13 -5.85 -3.35
N TYR A 49 8.84 -5.61 -3.53
CA TYR A 49 8.33 -4.50 -4.33
C TYR A 49 7.60 -3.50 -3.45
N ARG A 50 7.75 -2.23 -3.80
CA ARG A 50 7.02 -1.10 -3.24
C ARG A 50 6.06 -0.56 -4.28
N ILE A 51 4.84 -0.27 -3.87
CA ILE A 51 3.78 0.27 -4.71
C ILE A 51 3.19 1.48 -3.99
N ASP A 52 3.17 2.64 -4.64
CA ASP A 52 2.55 3.84 -4.09
C ASP A 52 1.04 3.85 -4.38
N THR A 53 0.31 4.50 -3.49
CA THR A 53 -1.15 4.62 -3.57
C THR A 53 -1.60 6.07 -3.71
N ASN A 54 -2.84 6.26 -4.16
CA ASN A 54 -3.50 7.57 -4.28
C ASN A 54 -3.66 8.33 -2.94
N GLN A 55 -3.38 7.68 -1.81
CA GLN A 55 -3.44 8.26 -0.46
C GLN A 55 -2.05 8.51 0.15
N GLY A 56 -0.98 8.36 -0.63
CA GLY A 56 0.39 8.50 -0.13
C GLY A 56 0.84 7.36 0.80
N GLN A 57 0.05 6.27 0.87
CA GLN A 57 0.45 5.05 1.55
C GLN A 57 1.31 4.19 0.61
N GLN A 58 2.23 3.43 1.18
CA GLN A 58 3.07 2.47 0.45
C GLN A 58 2.63 1.05 0.76
N LEU A 59 2.30 0.28 -0.28
CA LEU A 59 2.07 -1.14 -0.18
C LEU A 59 3.40 -1.87 -0.46
N ILE A 60 3.70 -2.86 0.38
CA ILE A 60 4.85 -3.74 0.20
C ILE A 60 4.35 -5.11 -0.17
N THR A 61 4.86 -5.66 -1.27
CA THR A 61 4.56 -7.02 -1.72
C THR A 61 5.85 -7.78 -1.98
N THR A 62 5.79 -9.11 -1.89
CA THR A 62 6.94 -9.98 -2.06
C THR A 62 6.64 -11.10 -3.04
N GLU A 63 7.65 -11.45 -3.84
CA GLU A 63 7.55 -12.50 -4.85
C GLU A 63 8.78 -13.40 -4.83
N TRP A 64 8.56 -14.71 -4.93
CA TRP A 64 9.62 -15.70 -5.10
C TRP A 64 9.91 -15.91 -6.60
N ARG A 65 11.19 -15.84 -6.98
CA ARG A 65 11.69 -16.16 -8.34
C ARG A 65 12.70 -17.31 -8.27
N GLU A 66 12.73 -18.11 -9.34
CA GLU A 66 13.71 -19.19 -9.55
C GLU A 66 15.01 -18.65 -10.15
#